data_AF-A0A7C0U0Q4-F1
#
_entry.id   AF-A0A7C0U0Q4-F1
#
_cell.length_a   1.000
_cell.length_b   1.000
_cell.length_c   1.000
_cell.angle_alpha   90.00
_cell.angle_beta   90.00
_cell.angle_gamma   90.00
#
_symmetry.space_group_name_H-M   'P 1'
#
loop_
_entity.id
_entity.type
_entity.pdbx_description
1 polymer ?
#
loop_
_entity_poly.entity_id
_entity_poly.type
_entity_poly.pdbx_seq_one_letter_code
_entity_poly.pdbx_strand_id
1 'polypeptide(L)'
;MFEGASAALSEYFIRHFLVSVGFLIAFILTWSARAKVREKAEGLTYASIGFLIGFLGPLIIGFLGAYVYQLPILPLRLREQGMNMQEIAQATLFYNLAFQTAYLASLLLALILAGYGIHRFINDLTEKQEISKSL
;
A
#
# COMPACT_ATOMS: atom_id res chain seq x y z
N MET A 1 -29.03 -1.33 -14.40
CA MET A 1 -28.49 -2.07 -13.22
C MET A 1 -26.97 -2.20 -13.25
N PHE A 2 -26.33 -2.34 -14.43
CA PHE A 2 -24.87 -2.48 -14.58
C PHE A 2 -24.04 -1.21 -14.30
N GLU A 3 -24.57 0.00 -14.52
CA GLU A 3 -23.83 1.25 -14.31
C GLU A 3 -23.49 1.51 -12.84
N GLY A 4 -24.43 1.26 -11.92
CA GLY A 4 -24.20 1.43 -10.48
C GLY A 4 -23.16 0.45 -9.91
N ALA A 5 -23.18 -0.80 -10.39
CA ALA A 5 -22.19 -1.81 -10.03
C ALA A 5 -20.79 -1.45 -10.53
N SER A 6 -20.69 -1.04 -11.81
CA SER A 6 -19.41 -0.61 -12.41
C SER A 6 -18.84 0.64 -11.72
N ALA A 7 -19.70 1.59 -11.37
CA ALA A 7 -19.31 2.79 -10.64
C ALA A 7 -18.78 2.45 -9.23
N ALA A 8 -19.46 1.57 -8.49
CA ALA A 8 -19.04 1.16 -7.16
C ALA A 8 -17.70 0.41 -7.15
N LEU A 9 -17.47 -0.46 -8.14
CA LEU A 9 -16.18 -1.15 -8.31
C LEU A 9 -15.05 -0.16 -8.64
N SER A 10 -15.33 0.76 -9.57
CA SER A 10 -14.36 1.77 -9.99
C SER A 10 -14.03 2.74 -8.86
N GLU A 11 -15.02 3.19 -8.09
CA GLU A 11 -14.80 4.05 -6.94
C GLU A 11 -13.93 3.36 -5.89
N TYR A 12 -14.22 2.09 -5.58
CA TYR A 12 -13.41 1.30 -4.65
C TYR A 12 -11.95 1.22 -5.13
N PHE A 13 -11.73 0.91 -6.41
CA PHE A 13 -10.38 0.84 -6.98
C PHE A 13 -9.67 2.20 -6.96
N ILE A 14 -10.36 3.27 -7.39
CA ILE A 14 -9.79 4.63 -7.45
C ILE A 14 -9.31 5.09 -6.09
N ARG A 15 -10.04 4.81 -5.00
CA ARG A 15 -9.60 5.14 -3.64
C ARG A 15 -8.24 4.51 -3.31
N HIS A 16 -8.07 3.23 -3.60
CA HIS A 16 -6.82 2.51 -3.36
C HIS A 16 -5.70 2.97 -4.32
N PHE A 17 -6.05 3.25 -5.57
CA PHE A 17 -5.13 3.75 -6.57
C PHE A 17 -4.56 5.12 -6.19
N LEU A 18 -5.39 6.06 -5.74
CA LEU A 18 -4.95 7.39 -5.30
C LEU A 18 -3.94 7.32 -4.15
N VAL A 19 -4.17 6.43 -3.18
CA VAL A 19 -3.21 6.19 -2.09
C VAL A 19 -1.90 5.62 -2.65
N SER A 20 -1.99 4.64 -3.56
CA SER A 20 -0.82 4.04 -4.22
C SER A 20 0.04 5.10 -4.92
N VAL A 21 -0.59 6.05 -5.63
CA VAL A 21 0.11 7.13 -6.34
C VAL A 21 0.94 7.99 -5.38
N GLY A 22 0.45 8.27 -4.17
CA GLY A 22 1.22 9.00 -3.16
C GLY A 22 2.54 8.29 -2.80
N PHE A 23 2.48 6.97 -2.61
CA PHE A 23 3.67 6.16 -2.35
C PHE A 23 4.59 6.04 -3.57
N LEU A 24 4.04 6.00 -4.79
CA LEU A 24 4.84 5.99 -6.02
C LEU A 24 5.68 7.26 -6.16
N ILE A 25 5.09 8.43 -5.87
CA ILE A 25 5.81 9.70 -5.90
C ILE A 25 6.97 9.66 -4.88
N ALA A 26 6.69 9.24 -3.64
CA ALA A 26 7.71 9.10 -2.61
C ALA A 26 8.82 8.12 -3.03
N PHE A 27 8.47 6.99 -3.64
CA PHE A 27 9.42 6.02 -4.17
C PHE A 27 10.34 6.64 -5.23
N ILE A 28 9.78 7.32 -6.24
CA ILE A 28 10.55 7.96 -7.31
C ILE A 28 11.55 8.98 -6.75
N LEU A 29 11.10 9.81 -5.80
CA LEU A 29 11.97 10.81 -5.16
C LEU A 29 13.11 10.17 -4.38
N THR A 30 12.79 9.15 -3.56
CA THR A 30 13.77 8.46 -2.71
C THR A 30 14.77 7.67 -3.54
N TRP A 31 14.31 7.01 -4.61
CA TRP A 31 15.15 6.29 -5.54
C TRP A 31 16.08 7.21 -6.34
N SER A 32 15.56 8.37 -6.78
CA SER A 32 16.35 9.38 -7.46
C SER A 32 17.44 9.95 -6.54
N ALA A 33 17.12 10.21 -5.27
CA ALA A 33 18.09 10.63 -4.26
C ALA A 33 19.17 9.55 -4.04
N ARG A 34 18.78 8.27 -3.94
CA ARG A 34 19.69 7.13 -3.85
C ARG A 34 20.71 7.11 -4.99
N ALA A 35 20.25 7.30 -6.24
CA ALA A 35 21.11 7.27 -7.41
C ALA A 35 22.23 8.35 -7.38
N LYS A 36 22.00 9.46 -6.67
CA LYS A 36 22.99 10.53 -6.50
C LYS A 36 24.00 10.26 -5.39
N VAL A 37 23.62 9.53 -4.33
CA VAL A 37 24.44 9.38 -3.10
C VAL A 37 25.34 8.12 -3.12
N ARG A 38 25.21 7.26 -4.15
CA ARG A 38 26.02 6.07 -4.58
C ARG A 38 26.81 5.24 -3.54
N GLU A 39 27.58 5.83 -2.64
CA GLU A 39 28.42 5.14 -1.64
C GLU A 39 27.75 4.92 -0.26
N LYS A 40 26.65 5.61 0.07
CA LYS A 40 26.04 5.53 1.42
C LYS A 40 24.51 5.53 1.40
N ALA A 41 23.92 4.65 0.61
CA ALA A 41 22.49 4.68 0.34
C ALA A 41 21.73 3.45 0.88
N GLU A 42 22.27 2.73 1.87
CA GLU A 42 21.60 1.58 2.48
C GLU A 42 20.29 2.00 3.15
N GLY A 43 20.29 3.07 3.97
CA GLY A 43 19.06 3.61 4.56
C GLY A 43 18.02 4.02 3.51
N LEU A 44 18.44 4.72 2.45
CA LEU A 44 17.57 5.08 1.31
C LEU A 44 17.02 3.84 0.58
N THR A 45 17.71 2.70 0.62
CA THR A 45 17.25 1.44 0.03
C THR A 45 16.07 0.89 0.82
N TYR A 46 16.19 0.81 2.15
CA TYR A 46 15.07 0.40 3.01
C TYR A 46 13.87 1.33 2.86
N ALA A 47 14.11 2.65 2.77
CA ALA A 47 13.04 3.60 2.58
C ALA A 47 12.34 3.43 1.22
N SER A 48 13.12 3.22 0.16
CA SER A 48 12.59 2.94 -1.18
C SER A 48 11.78 1.64 -1.19
N ILE A 49 12.24 0.59 -0.52
CA ILE A 49 11.48 -0.67 -0.41
C ILE A 49 10.16 -0.44 0.33
N GLY A 50 10.17 0.34 1.42
CA GLY A 50 8.95 0.73 2.14
C GLY A 50 7.94 1.44 1.24
N PHE A 51 8.39 2.45 0.48
CA PHE A 51 7.52 3.15 -0.46
C PHE A 51 7.04 2.27 -1.61
N LEU A 52 7.87 1.33 -2.10
CA LEU A 52 7.46 0.38 -3.12
C LEU A 52 6.35 -0.56 -2.61
N ILE A 53 6.46 -1.04 -1.37
CA ILE A 53 5.40 -1.83 -0.71
C ILE A 53 4.13 -0.98 -0.56
N GLY A 54 4.26 0.27 -0.13
CA GLY A 54 3.14 1.21 0.00
C GLY A 54 2.48 1.57 -1.33
N PHE A 55 3.19 1.44 -2.45
CA PHE A 55 2.61 1.55 -3.80
C PHE A 55 1.91 0.26 -4.21
N LEU A 56 2.61 -0.88 -4.16
CA LEU A 56 2.12 -2.14 -4.70
C LEU A 56 0.99 -2.74 -3.86
N GLY A 57 1.04 -2.62 -2.54
CA GLY A 57 0.06 -3.23 -1.65
C GLY A 57 -1.35 -2.68 -1.86
N PRO A 58 -1.60 -1.37 -1.63
CA PRO A 58 -2.85 -0.72 -1.97
C PRO A 58 -3.31 -0.99 -3.42
N LEU A 59 -2.40 -0.97 -4.40
CA LEU A 59 -2.74 -1.22 -5.80
C LEU A 59 -3.28 -2.64 -6.03
N ILE A 60 -2.56 -3.65 -5.54
CA ILE A 60 -2.93 -5.07 -5.68
C ILE A 60 -4.22 -5.34 -4.90
N ILE A 61 -4.33 -4.84 -3.67
CA ILE A 61 -5.50 -5.04 -2.81
C ILE A 61 -6.73 -4.38 -3.43
N GLY A 62 -6.59 -3.14 -3.92
CA GLY A 62 -7.64 -2.44 -4.64
C GLY A 62 -8.09 -3.18 -5.89
N PHE A 63 -7.14 -3.70 -6.69
CA PHE A 63 -7.43 -4.46 -7.90
C PHE A 63 -8.17 -5.77 -7.59
N LEU A 64 -7.65 -6.56 -6.65
CA LEU A 64 -8.28 -7.81 -6.22
C LEU A 64 -9.68 -7.56 -5.65
N GLY A 65 -9.81 -6.56 -4.77
CA GLY A 65 -11.08 -6.22 -4.13
C GLY A 65 -12.14 -5.75 -5.12
N ALA A 66 -11.76 -4.92 -6.10
CA ALA A 66 -12.68 -4.39 -7.10
C ALA A 66 -13.03 -5.40 -8.20
N TYR A 67 -12.03 -6.08 -8.78
CA TYR A 67 -12.24 -6.78 -10.05
C TYR A 67 -12.32 -8.30 -9.90
N VAL A 68 -11.61 -8.88 -8.92
CA VAL A 68 -11.59 -10.34 -8.70
C VAL A 68 -12.71 -10.73 -7.74
N TYR A 69 -12.70 -10.19 -6.52
CA TYR A 69 -13.69 -10.51 -5.49
C TYR A 69 -14.94 -9.64 -5.56
N GLN A 70 -14.85 -8.49 -6.22
CA GLN A 70 -15.96 -7.57 -6.44
C GLN A 70 -16.67 -7.20 -5.13
N LEU A 71 -15.90 -6.89 -4.09
CA LEU A 71 -16.36 -6.61 -2.74
C LEU A 71 -17.59 -5.67 -2.67
N PRO A 72 -17.64 -4.54 -3.42
CA PRO A 72 -18.78 -3.63 -3.39
C PRO A 72 -20.11 -4.26 -3.83
N ILE A 73 -20.06 -5.31 -4.66
CA ILE A 73 -21.25 -5.99 -5.20
C ILE A 73 -21.33 -7.46 -4.79
N LEU A 74 -20.40 -7.92 -3.93
CA LEU A 74 -20.40 -9.28 -3.39
C LEU A 74 -21.74 -9.65 -2.74
N PRO A 75 -22.41 -8.78 -1.94
CA PRO A 75 -23.73 -9.12 -1.38
C PRO A 75 -24.79 -9.39 -2.44
N LEU A 76 -24.74 -8.68 -3.58
CA LEU A 76 -25.69 -8.83 -4.67
C LEU A 76 -25.48 -10.17 -5.38
N ARG A 77 -24.22 -10.53 -5.68
CA ARG A 77 -23.88 -11.84 -6.27
C ARG A 77 -24.27 -13.01 -5.38
N LEU A 78 -23.97 -12.94 -4.08
CA LEU A 78 -24.31 -14.02 -3.15
C LEU A 78 -25.83 -14.18 -3.00
N ARG A 79 -26.58 -13.07 -3.11
CA ARG A 79 -28.05 -13.11 -3.15
C ARG A 79 -28.58 -13.76 -4.42
N GLU A 80 -27.98 -13.50 -5.58
CA GLU A 80 -28.32 -14.16 -6.84
C GLU A 80 -28.04 -15.67 -6.79
N GLN A 81 -27.08 -16.11 -5.97
CA GLN A 81 -26.78 -17.52 -5.72
C GLN A 81 -27.75 -18.20 -4.74
N GLY A 82 -28.75 -17.46 -4.23
CA GLY A 82 -29.76 -18.01 -3.32
C GLY A 82 -29.29 -18.21 -1.89
N MET A 83 -28.15 -17.63 -1.48
CA MET A 83 -27.69 -17.70 -0.08
C MET A 83 -28.63 -16.95 0.85
N ASN A 84 -28.69 -17.41 2.10
CA ASN A 84 -29.50 -16.75 3.12
C ASN A 84 -28.85 -15.42 3.53
N MET A 85 -29.65 -14.42 3.92
CA MET A 85 -29.15 -13.09 4.28
C MET A 85 -28.09 -13.11 5.39
N GLN A 86 -28.22 -14.02 6.36
CA GLN A 86 -27.26 -14.15 7.45
C GLN A 86 -25.88 -14.63 6.96
N GLU A 87 -25.86 -15.57 6.02
CA GLU A 87 -24.62 -16.10 5.43
C GLU A 87 -23.96 -15.05 4.52
N ILE A 88 -24.77 -14.31 3.76
CA ILE A 88 -24.30 -13.18 2.93
C ILE A 88 -23.62 -12.13 3.80
N ALA A 89 -24.23 -11.76 4.93
CA ALA A 89 -23.66 -10.78 5.85
C ALA A 89 -22.33 -11.26 6.44
N GLN A 90 -22.25 -12.53 6.87
CA GLN A 90 -21.02 -13.11 7.41
C GLN A 90 -19.90 -13.17 6.37
N ALA A 91 -20.20 -13.65 5.15
CA ALA A 91 -19.22 -13.72 4.07
C ALA A 91 -18.72 -12.31 3.70
N THR A 92 -19.63 -11.36 3.50
CA THR A 92 -19.29 -9.98 3.16
C THR A 92 -18.43 -9.33 4.23
N LEU A 93 -18.77 -9.50 5.51
CA LEU A 93 -17.98 -8.99 6.63
C LEU A 93 -16.59 -9.60 6.64
N PHE A 94 -16.47 -10.92 6.49
CA PHE A 94 -15.20 -11.63 6.50
C PHE A 94 -14.27 -11.11 5.39
N TYR A 95 -14.77 -11.03 4.15
CA TYR A 95 -14.00 -10.52 3.03
C TYR A 95 -13.60 -9.05 3.21
N ASN A 96 -14.52 -8.19 3.66
CA ASN A 96 -14.18 -6.78 3.94
C ASN A 96 -13.11 -6.65 5.03
N LEU A 97 -13.23 -7.39 6.13
CA LEU A 97 -12.23 -7.41 7.21
C LEU A 97 -10.87 -7.90 6.72
N ALA A 98 -10.84 -8.99 5.94
CA ALA A 98 -9.60 -9.53 5.40
C ALA A 98 -8.89 -8.50 4.49
N PHE A 99 -9.64 -7.86 3.59
CA PHE A 99 -9.10 -6.84 2.69
C PHE A 99 -8.66 -5.57 3.43
N GLN A 100 -9.45 -5.09 4.39
CA GLN A 100 -9.07 -3.94 5.22
C GLN A 100 -7.83 -4.22 6.07
N THR A 101 -7.74 -5.42 6.65
CA THR A 101 -6.58 -5.83 7.45
C THR A 101 -5.33 -5.92 6.59
N ALA A 102 -5.42 -6.56 5.42
CA ALA A 102 -4.31 -6.63 4.47
C ALA A 102 -3.87 -5.23 4.01
N TYR A 103 -4.84 -4.35 3.75
CA TYR A 103 -4.58 -2.97 3.35
C TYR A 103 -3.81 -2.21 4.44
N LEU A 104 -4.31 -2.26 5.67
CA LEU A 104 -3.68 -1.59 6.81
C LEU A 104 -2.29 -2.18 7.12
N ALA A 105 -2.15 -3.50 7.08
CA ALA A 105 -0.87 -4.18 7.29
C ALA A 105 0.17 -3.73 6.25
N SER A 106 -0.22 -3.61 4.98
CA SER A 106 0.66 -3.11 3.93
C SER A 106 1.10 -1.67 4.17
N LEU A 107 0.19 -0.79 4.61
CA LEU A 107 0.52 0.60 4.90
C LEU A 107 1.45 0.72 6.11
N LEU A 108 1.20 -0.03 7.18
CA LEU A 108 2.05 -0.05 8.36
C LEU A 108 3.46 -0.55 8.02
N LEU A 109 3.55 -1.64 7.26
CA LEU A 109 4.83 -2.17 6.82
C LEU A 109 5.60 -1.14 5.98
N ALA A 110 4.91 -0.50 5.03
CA ALA A 110 5.49 0.57 4.20
C ALA A 110 6.04 1.71 5.06
N LEU A 111 5.27 2.19 6.04
CA LEU A 111 5.66 3.28 6.92
C LEU A 111 6.82 2.91 7.85
N ILE A 112 6.83 1.70 8.40
CA ILE A 112 7.92 1.21 9.27
C ILE A 112 9.23 1.15 8.48
N LEU A 113 9.21 0.56 7.27
CA LEU A 113 10.39 0.47 6.41
C LEU A 113 10.86 1.84 5.93
N ALA A 114 9.93 2.72 5.55
CA ALA A 114 10.22 4.11 5.18
C ALA A 114 10.88 4.87 6.33
N GLY A 115 10.27 4.85 7.51
CA GLY A 115 10.77 5.53 8.70
C GLY A 115 12.12 4.99 9.16
N TYR A 116 12.27 3.66 9.23
CA TYR A 116 13.54 3.02 9.57
C TYR A 116 14.64 3.37 8.57
N GLY A 117 14.33 3.33 7.27
CA GLY A 117 15.29 3.66 6.22
C GLY A 117 15.77 5.10 6.28
N ILE A 118 14.86 6.05 6.51
CA ILE A 118 15.21 7.47 6.69
C ILE A 118 16.06 7.66 7.95
N HIS A 119 15.66 7.06 9.07
CA HIS A 119 16.40 7.16 10.33
C HIS A 119 17.84 6.63 10.19
N ARG A 120 18.01 5.45 9.60
CA ARG A 120 19.33 4.87 9.34
C ARG A 120 20.16 5.75 8.42
N PHE A 121 19.56 6.30 7.36
CA PHE A 121 20.24 7.20 6.44
C PHE A 121 20.77 8.46 7.14
N ILE A 122 19.99 9.05 8.05
CA ILE A 122 20.41 10.24 8.82
C ILE A 122 21.56 9.89 9.79
N ASN A 123 21.50 8.74 10.45
CA ASN A 123 22.58 8.30 11.34
C ASN A 123 23.89 8.05 10.57
N ASP A 124 23.82 7.38 9.42
CA ASP A 124 24.98 7.10 8.56
C ASP A 124 25.67 8.40 8.06
N LEU A 125 24.90 9.48 7.91
CA LEU A 125 25.39 10.81 7.56
C LEU A 125 26.05 11.50 8.77
N THR A 126 25.43 11.44 9.93
CA THR A 126 25.90 12.08 11.17
C THR A 126 27.24 11.48 11.65
N GLU A 127 27.37 10.15 11.70
CA GLU A 127 28.62 9.48 12.09
C GLU A 127 29.79 9.86 11.18
N LYS A 128 29.53 10.04 9.88
CA LYS A 128 30.58 10.43 8.91
C LYS A 128 31.07 11.85 9.16
N GLN A 129 30.17 12.75 9.55
CA GLN A 129 30.50 14.14 9.79
C GLN A 129 31.37 14.29 11.05
N GLU A 130 31.16 13.47 12.07
CA GLU A 130 32.02 13.43 13.26
C GLU A 130 33.41 12.88 12.93
N ILE A 131 33.51 11.78 12.20
CA ILE A 131 34.81 11.20 11.77
C ILE A 131 35.61 12.20 10.92
N SER A 132 34.94 12.93 10.02
CA SER A 132 35.60 13.95 9.18
C SER A 132 36.06 15.18 9.97
N LYS A 133 35.52 15.45 11.16
CA LYS A 133 35.95 16.56 12.03
C LYS A 133 37.08 16.16 12.98
N SER A 134 37.28 14.86 13.20
CA SER A 134 38.30 14.32 14.10
C SER A 134 39.64 13.99 13.42
N LEU A 135 39.70 14.12 12.08
CA LEU A 135 40.89 13.95 11.23
C LEU A 135 41.42 15.31 10.79
#